data_AF-A0A2I3G971-F1
#
_entry.id   AF-A0A2I3G971-F1
#
_cell.length_a   1.000
_cell.length_b   1.000
_cell.length_c   1.000
_cell.angle_alpha   90.00
_cell.angle_beta   90.00
_cell.angle_gamma   90.00
#
_symmetry.space_group_name_H-M   'P 1'
#
loop_
_entity.id
_entity.type
_entity.pdbx_description
1 polymer ?
#
loop_
_entity_poly.entity_id
_entity_poly.type
_entity_poly.pdbx_seq_one_letter_code
_entity_poly.pdbx_strand_id
1 'polypeptide(L)'
;MYRISTKKTQLQLEHLLLDLQMILNGINNYKNPKLTRMLTFKFYMPKKATELKHLQCLEEELKPLEEVLNLAQSKNFHLRPRDLISNINVIVQELKGSETTFMCEYADETATIVEFLNRWITFCQSIISTLT
;
A
#
# COMPACT_ATOMS: atom_id res chain seq x y z
N MET A 1 15.90 18.43 -10.35
CA MET A 1 14.82 17.87 -9.51
C MET A 1 13.49 18.11 -10.21
N TYR A 2 12.81 17.06 -10.69
CA TYR A 2 11.45 17.19 -11.23
C TYR A 2 10.49 17.33 -10.03
N ARG A 3 9.88 18.51 -9.88
CA ARG A 3 8.84 18.75 -8.87
C ARG A 3 7.50 18.37 -9.47
N ILE A 4 6.83 17.35 -8.94
CA ILE A 4 5.46 17.01 -9.34
C ILE A 4 4.51 18.15 -8.93
N SER A 5 3.51 18.47 -9.75
CA SER A 5 2.52 19.50 -9.41
C SER A 5 1.56 19.00 -8.33
N THR A 6 0.95 19.91 -7.56
CA THR A 6 -0.06 19.56 -6.55
C THR A 6 -1.20 18.74 -7.15
N LYS A 7 -1.71 19.14 -8.33
CA LYS A 7 -2.77 18.42 -9.05
C LYS A 7 -2.35 17.01 -9.43
N LYS A 8 -1.12 16.83 -9.93
CA LYS A 8 -0.60 15.50 -10.28
C LYS A 8 -0.42 14.63 -9.04
N THR A 9 0.07 15.22 -7.95
CA THR A 9 0.24 14.53 -6.65
C THR A 9 -1.11 14.02 -6.14
N GLN A 10 -2.14 14.86 -6.18
CA GLN A 10 -3.49 14.50 -5.78
C GLN A 10 -4.04 13.33 -6.62
N LEU A 11 -3.97 13.41 -7.96
CA LEU A 11 -4.44 12.34 -8.85
C LEU A 11 -3.72 11.01 -8.57
N GLN A 12 -2.39 11.04 -8.37
CA GLN A 12 -1.63 9.84 -8.05
C GLN A 12 -2.00 9.25 -6.68
N LEU A 13 -2.26 10.09 -5.67
CA LEU A 13 -2.75 9.63 -4.37
C LEU A 13 -4.17 9.05 -4.45
N GLU A 14 -5.04 9.62 -5.28
CA GLU A 14 -6.39 9.08 -5.53
C GLU A 14 -6.32 7.71 -6.19
N HIS A 15 -5.43 7.52 -7.18
CA HIS A 15 -5.20 6.20 -7.78
C HIS A 15 -4.65 5.18 -6.77
N LEU A 16 -3.64 5.57 -5.98
CA LEU A 16 -3.10 4.71 -4.92
C LEU A 16 -4.17 4.31 -3.91
N LEU A 17 -5.00 5.26 -3.49
CA LEU A 17 -6.12 5.03 -2.58
C LEU A 17 -7.10 3.99 -3.15
N LEU A 18 -7.47 4.12 -4.44
CA LEU A 18 -8.38 3.20 -5.11
C LEU A 18 -7.80 1.78 -5.19
N ASP A 19 -6.53 1.64 -5.55
CA ASP A 19 -5.86 0.35 -5.62
C ASP A 19 -5.80 -0.34 -4.24
N LEU A 20 -5.45 0.40 -3.18
CA LEU A 20 -5.43 -0.13 -1.81
C LEU A 20 -6.82 -0.55 -1.32
N GLN A 21 -7.86 0.24 -1.64
CA GLN A 21 -9.24 -0.10 -1.32
C GLN A 21 -9.72 -1.33 -2.09
N MET A 22 -9.31 -1.49 -3.34
CA MET A 22 -9.62 -2.67 -4.15
C MET A 22 -9.05 -3.94 -3.50
N ILE A 23 -7.80 -3.89 -3.02
CA ILE A 23 -7.17 -5.00 -2.28
C ILE A 23 -7.96 -5.31 -1.01
N LEU A 24 -8.24 -4.29 -0.19
CA LEU A 24 -8.95 -4.46 1.08
C LEU A 24 -10.35 -5.06 0.88
N ASN A 25 -11.08 -4.57 -0.12
CA ASN A 25 -12.40 -5.10 -0.48
C ASN A 25 -12.31 -6.55 -0.98
N GLY A 26 -11.27 -6.88 -1.76
CA GLY A 26 -11.01 -8.26 -2.17
C GLY A 26 -10.82 -9.17 -0.97
N ILE A 27 -10.00 -8.76 0.00
CA ILE A 27 -9.72 -9.52 1.23
C ILE A 27 -10.98 -9.72 2.07
N ASN A 28 -11.74 -8.65 2.32
CA ASN A 28 -12.92 -8.69 3.19
C ASN A 28 -14.06 -9.53 2.61
N ASN A 29 -14.19 -9.58 1.29
CA ASN A 29 -15.25 -10.34 0.63
C ASN A 29 -14.92 -11.84 0.43
N TYR A 30 -13.72 -12.27 0.84
CA TYR A 30 -13.23 -13.60 0.54
C TYR A 30 -13.57 -14.63 1.64
N LYS A 31 -14.59 -15.46 1.39
CA LYS A 31 -15.08 -16.49 2.33
C LYS A 31 -14.37 -17.85 2.20
N ASN A 32 -13.03 -17.90 2.18
CA ASN A 32 -12.27 -19.16 1.99
C ASN A 32 -11.33 -19.46 3.17
N PRO A 33 -11.23 -20.72 3.66
CA PRO A 33 -10.29 -21.11 4.72
C PRO A 33 -8.78 -20.88 4.40
N LYS A 34 -8.38 -20.65 3.14
CA LYS A 34 -7.02 -20.19 2.81
C LYS A 34 -6.69 -18.75 3.29
N LEU A 35 -7.71 -17.99 3.68
CA LEU A 35 -7.59 -16.65 4.28
C LEU A 35 -6.77 -16.67 5.58
N THR A 36 -6.78 -17.79 6.31
CA THR A 36 -6.11 -17.89 7.62
C THR A 36 -4.60 -17.64 7.52
N ARG A 37 -3.92 -18.16 6.49
CA ARG A 37 -2.46 -17.94 6.31
C ARG A 37 -2.13 -16.50 5.92
N MET A 38 -2.99 -15.86 5.13
CA MET A 38 -2.86 -14.46 4.76
C MET A 38 -3.05 -13.54 5.98
N LEU A 39 -4.06 -13.82 6.81
CA LEU A 39 -4.35 -13.03 8.01
C LEU A 39 -3.25 -13.17 9.08
N THR A 40 -2.51 -14.28 9.09
CA THR A 40 -1.38 -14.47 10.01
C THR A 40 -0.09 -13.79 9.55
N PHE A 41 0.03 -13.41 8.27
CA PHE A 41 1.21 -12.68 7.81
C PHE A 41 1.28 -11.31 8.49
N LYS A 42 2.50 -10.91 8.83
CA LYS A 42 2.79 -9.71 9.60
C LYS A 42 3.63 -8.77 8.76
N PHE A 43 3.12 -7.57 8.54
CA PHE A 43 3.77 -6.49 7.81
C PHE A 43 4.47 -5.54 8.78
N TYR A 44 5.62 -5.01 8.39
CA TYR A 44 6.22 -3.91 9.15
C TYR A 44 5.51 -2.60 8.81
N MET A 45 5.28 -1.78 9.84
CA MET A 45 4.67 -0.46 9.68
C MET A 45 5.62 0.63 10.15
N PRO A 46 5.76 1.76 9.45
CA PRO A 46 6.53 2.88 9.96
C PRO A 46 5.94 3.39 11.28
N LYS A 47 6.81 3.87 12.19
CA LYS A 47 6.39 4.56 13.44
C LYS A 47 5.51 5.77 13.14
N LYS A 48 5.78 6.44 12.01
CA LYS A 48 5.04 7.62 11.55
C LYS A 48 5.02 7.65 10.02
N ALA A 49 3.85 7.97 9.45
CA ALA A 49 3.68 8.23 8.03
C ALA A 49 2.84 9.49 7.85
N THR A 50 3.48 10.62 7.52
CA THR A 50 2.81 11.93 7.37
C THR A 50 3.30 12.74 6.17
N GLU A 51 4.25 12.22 5.42
CA GLU A 51 4.88 12.89 4.26
C GLU A 51 5.08 11.84 3.15
N LEU A 52 5.10 12.27 1.89
CA LEU A 52 5.23 11.37 0.73
C LEU A 52 6.48 10.49 0.75
N LYS A 53 7.60 10.96 1.32
CA LYS A 53 8.83 10.15 1.47
C LYS A 53 8.61 8.86 2.27
N HIS A 54 7.63 8.84 3.19
CA HIS A 54 7.31 7.64 3.96
C HIS A 54 6.71 6.52 3.10
N LEU A 55 6.25 6.81 1.88
CA LEU A 55 5.82 5.78 0.93
C LEU A 55 6.95 4.80 0.55
N GLN A 56 8.21 5.14 0.82
CA GLN A 56 9.32 4.19 0.80
C GLN A 56 9.01 2.94 1.65
N CYS A 57 8.31 3.08 2.77
CA CYS A 57 8.00 1.95 3.65
C CYS A 57 6.86 1.10 3.12
N LEU A 58 5.99 1.68 2.29
CA LEU A 58 5.00 0.92 1.55
C LEU A 58 5.71 0.09 0.46
N GLU A 59 6.61 0.72 -0.30
CA GLU A 59 7.39 0.08 -1.36
C GLU A 59 8.13 -1.18 -0.87
N GLU A 60 8.84 -1.07 0.25
CA GLU A 60 9.61 -2.18 0.84
C GLU A 60 8.71 -3.38 1.20
N GLU A 61 7.44 -3.12 1.53
CA GLU A 61 6.43 -4.13 1.89
C GLU A 61 5.57 -4.60 0.69
N LEU A 62 5.74 -4.03 -0.51
CA LEU A 62 4.95 -4.42 -1.69
C LEU A 62 5.22 -5.86 -2.14
N LYS A 63 6.48 -6.32 -2.04
CA LYS A 63 6.83 -7.70 -2.40
C LYS A 63 6.18 -8.72 -1.44
N PRO A 64 6.31 -8.56 -0.11
CA PRO A 64 5.53 -9.34 0.86
C PRO A 64 4.03 -9.32 0.57
N LEU A 65 3.47 -8.16 0.22
CA LEU A 65 2.04 -8.03 -0.09
C LEU A 65 1.67 -8.84 -1.34
N GLU A 66 2.48 -8.78 -2.40
CA GLU A 66 2.26 -9.58 -3.61
C GLU A 66 2.25 -11.09 -3.30
N GLU A 67 3.23 -11.57 -2.54
CA GLU A 67 3.34 -12.97 -2.15
C GLU A 67 2.10 -13.43 -1.36
N VAL A 68 1.65 -12.62 -0.41
CA VAL A 68 0.44 -12.89 0.39
C VAL A 68 -0.83 -12.91 -0.48
N LEU A 69 -0.98 -11.97 -1.41
CA LEU A 69 -2.11 -11.93 -2.33
C LEU A 69 -2.11 -13.11 -3.32
N ASN A 70 -0.92 -13.56 -3.76
CA ASN A 70 -0.76 -14.75 -4.59
C ASN A 70 -1.13 -16.04 -3.83
N LEU A 71 -0.93 -16.11 -2.51
CA LEU A 71 -1.42 -17.22 -1.69
C LEU A 71 -2.95 -17.23 -1.59
N ALA A 72 -3.56 -16.04 -1.61
CA ALA A 72 -5.01 -15.86 -1.56
C ALA A 72 -5.69 -16.13 -2.91
N GLN A 73 -4.95 -16.20 -4.03
CA GLN A 73 -5.48 -16.60 -5.33
C GLN A 73 -6.07 -18.03 -5.28
N SER A 74 -7.39 -18.12 -5.14
CA SER A 74 -8.17 -19.25 -5.63
C SER A 74 -8.91 -18.83 -6.88
N LYS A 75 -9.61 -19.78 -7.52
CA LYS A 75 -10.43 -19.55 -8.73
C LYS A 75 -11.40 -18.36 -8.65
N ASN A 76 -11.68 -17.82 -7.45
CA ASN A 76 -12.63 -16.73 -7.21
C ASN A 76 -11.97 -15.38 -6.85
N PHE A 77 -10.64 -15.29 -6.75
CA PHE A 77 -9.96 -14.01 -6.51
C PHE A 77 -9.58 -13.41 -7.87
N HIS A 78 -10.46 -12.56 -8.42
CA HIS A 78 -10.29 -11.97 -9.75
C HIS A 78 -9.21 -10.88 -9.85
N LEU A 79 -8.55 -10.55 -8.73
CA LEU A 79 -7.41 -9.65 -8.75
C LEU A 79 -6.21 -10.39 -9.35
N ARG A 80 -5.49 -9.74 -10.26
CA ARG A 80 -4.16 -10.15 -10.72
C ARG A 80 -3.14 -9.45 -9.84
N PRO A 81 -2.61 -10.08 -8.76
CA PRO A 81 -1.81 -9.39 -7.75
C PRO A 81 -0.58 -8.74 -8.36
N ARG A 82 0.09 -9.41 -9.30
CA ARG A 82 1.25 -8.88 -10.01
C ARG A 82 0.98 -7.54 -10.70
N ASP A 83 -0.11 -7.44 -11.46
CA ASP A 83 -0.43 -6.22 -12.21
C ASP A 83 -0.80 -5.08 -11.25
N LEU A 84 -1.56 -5.39 -10.20
CA LEU A 84 -1.98 -4.42 -9.18
C LEU A 84 -0.78 -3.90 -8.37
N ILE A 85 0.09 -4.79 -7.91
CA ILE A 85 1.29 -4.41 -7.16
C ILE A 85 2.28 -3.64 -8.05
N SER A 86 2.41 -4.01 -9.33
CA SER A 86 3.22 -3.25 -10.28
C SER A 86 2.70 -1.83 -10.47
N ASN A 87 1.39 -1.64 -10.58
CA ASN A 87 0.78 -0.31 -10.68
C ASN A 87 1.03 0.52 -9.42
N ILE A 88 0.79 -0.06 -8.24
CA ILE A 88 1.06 0.59 -6.95
C ILE A 88 2.53 1.01 -6.86
N ASN A 89 3.47 0.12 -7.23
CA ASN A 89 4.89 0.43 -7.19
C ASN A 89 5.22 1.65 -8.07
N VAL A 90 4.72 1.70 -9.32
CA VAL A 90 4.95 2.85 -10.21
C VAL A 90 4.45 4.16 -9.59
N ILE A 91 3.25 4.14 -8.99
CA ILE A 91 2.66 5.32 -8.33
C ILE A 91 3.48 5.74 -7.12
N VAL A 92 3.89 4.78 -6.28
CA VAL A 92 4.71 5.01 -5.09
C VAL A 92 6.06 5.62 -5.46
N GLN A 93 6.75 5.10 -6.48
CA GLN A 93 8.02 5.65 -6.97
C GLN A 93 7.86 7.12 -7.41
N GLU A 94 6.78 7.43 -8.12
CA GLU A 94 6.53 8.80 -8.59
C GLU A 94 6.22 9.76 -7.42
N LEU A 95 5.47 9.30 -6.42
CA LEU A 95 5.07 10.13 -5.27
C LEU A 95 6.21 10.37 -4.28
N LYS A 96 7.01 9.34 -3.96
CA LYS A 96 8.11 9.47 -2.97
C LYS A 96 9.25 10.36 -3.50
N GLY A 97 9.39 10.45 -4.82
CA GLY A 97 10.43 11.22 -5.49
C GLY A 97 11.81 10.53 -5.50
N SER A 98 12.83 11.27 -5.94
CA SER A 98 14.19 10.75 -6.18
C SER A 98 15.08 10.71 -4.93
N GLU A 99 14.55 10.92 -3.73
CA GLU A 99 15.35 10.94 -2.51
C GLU A 99 15.76 9.51 -2.15
N THR A 100 17.06 9.21 -2.27
CA THR A 100 17.61 7.86 -2.14
C THR A 100 18.07 7.50 -0.72
N THR A 101 18.00 8.45 0.21
CA THR A 101 18.59 8.31 1.57
C THR A 101 17.58 8.09 2.67
N PHE A 102 16.28 8.08 2.37
CA PHE A 102 15.26 7.84 3.38
C PHE A 102 15.20 6.35 3.72
N MET A 103 15.49 6.02 4.99
CA MET A 103 15.37 4.66 5.54
C MET A 103 14.13 4.58 6.41
N CYS A 104 13.39 3.49 6.31
CA CYS A 104 12.16 3.30 7.07
C CYS A 104 12.40 3.04 8.55
N GLU A 105 11.88 3.94 9.39
CA GLU A 105 11.83 3.74 10.83
C GLU A 105 10.56 2.95 11.19
N TYR A 106 10.71 1.63 11.31
CA TYR A 106 9.61 0.73 11.65
C TYR A 106 9.24 0.77 13.13
N ALA A 107 7.94 0.61 13.40
CA ALA A 107 7.42 0.38 14.73
C ALA A 107 7.83 -1.00 15.26
N ASP A 108 7.90 -1.14 16.58
CA ASP A 108 8.28 -2.40 17.22
C ASP A 108 7.20 -3.50 17.00
N GLU A 109 5.96 -3.08 16.76
CA GLU A 109 4.84 -3.96 16.47
C GLU A 109 4.55 -4.08 14.97
N THR A 110 4.34 -5.31 14.52
CA THR A 110 3.89 -5.62 13.15
C THR A 110 2.36 -5.56 13.01
N ALA A 111 1.88 -5.26 11.81
CA ALA A 111 0.46 -5.19 11.49
C ALA A 111 -0.05 -6.42 10.72
N THR A 112 -1.32 -6.77 10.89
CA THR A 112 -2.04 -7.67 9.97
C THR A 112 -2.25 -6.99 8.61
N ILE A 113 -2.57 -7.75 7.56
CA ILE A 113 -2.85 -7.19 6.23
C ILE A 113 -3.95 -6.11 6.23
N VAL A 114 -4.99 -6.30 7.06
CA VAL A 114 -6.11 -5.36 7.16
C VAL A 114 -5.66 -4.05 7.82
N GLU A 115 -4.90 -4.14 8.92
CA GLU A 115 -4.34 -2.97 9.59
C GLU A 115 -3.32 -2.23 8.71
N PHE A 116 -2.48 -2.98 8.00
CA PHE A 116 -1.52 -2.45 7.05
C PHE A 116 -2.22 -1.62 5.96
N LEU A 117 -3.21 -2.19 5.28
CA LEU A 117 -3.96 -1.51 4.22
C LEU A 117 -4.71 -0.29 4.76
N ASN A 118 -5.40 -0.42 5.90
CA ASN A 118 -6.14 0.70 6.49
C ASN A 118 -5.22 1.87 6.85
N ARG A 119 -4.04 1.63 7.41
CA ARG A 119 -3.11 2.71 7.76
C ARG A 119 -2.59 3.44 6.51
N TRP A 120 -2.29 2.74 5.42
CA TRP A 120 -1.91 3.38 4.15
C TRP A 120 -3.07 4.11 3.46
N ILE A 121 -4.29 3.59 3.56
CA ILE A 121 -5.52 4.27 3.13
C ILE A 121 -5.69 5.59 3.89
N THR A 122 -5.60 5.56 5.23
CA THR A 122 -5.68 6.74 6.08
C THR A 122 -4.57 7.75 5.76
N PHE A 123 -3.35 7.27 5.50
CA PHE A 123 -2.25 8.11 5.02
C PHE A 123 -2.64 8.86 3.74
N CYS A 124 -3.12 8.15 2.71
CA CYS A 124 -3.52 8.78 1.44
C CYS A 124 -4.62 9.83 1.65
N GLN A 125 -5.66 9.49 2.40
CA GLN A 125 -6.76 10.40 2.74
C GLN A 125 -6.27 11.66 3.48
N SER A 126 -5.37 11.49 4.45
CA SER A 126 -4.79 12.60 5.20
C SER A 126 -4.01 13.53 4.27
N ILE A 127 -3.15 13.01 3.40
CA ILE A 127 -2.38 13.86 2.48
C ILE A 127 -3.32 14.58 1.51
N ILE A 128 -4.27 13.88 0.88
CA ILE A 128 -5.26 14.48 -0.03
C ILE A 128 -5.99 15.64 0.66
N SER A 129 -6.44 15.45 1.91
CA SER A 129 -7.15 16.50 2.66
C SER A 129 -6.32 17.76 2.91
N THR A 130 -4.98 17.64 2.93
CA THR A 130 -4.06 18.78 3.09
C THR A 130 -3.69 19.45 1.77
N LEU A 131 -3.93 18.78 0.63
CA LEU A 131 -3.68 19.31 -0.72
C LEU A 131 -4.89 20.07 -1.29
N THR A 132 -6.05 19.94 -0.65
CA THR A 132 -7.32 20.59 -1.03
C THR A 132 -7.40 21.98 -0.40
#